data_AF-A0A8I3AEA8-F1
#
_entry.id   AF-A0A8I3AEA8-F1
#
_cell.length_a   1.000
_cell.length_b   1.000
_cell.length_c   1.000
_cell.angle_alpha   90.00
_cell.angle_beta   90.00
_cell.angle_gamma   90.00
#
_symmetry.space_group_name_H-M   'P 1'
#
loop_
_entity.id
_entity.type
_entity.pdbx_description
1 polymer ?
#
loop_
_entity_poly.entity_id
_entity_poly.type
_entity_poly.pdbx_seq_one_letter_code
_entity_poly.pdbx_strand_id
1 'polypeptide(L)'
;MAKALQEVPKSGLLWSEQIWHLEPRTQRKPRSLEAIKKVDNDPILFVAVARLFWGERKLEKAQNWFEKALVLDSNNGDTWAWYYKFLLQHGTDEKRGEVITKCVLVEPRHGEYWQAIAKRPANARKGTEEILNLVANSLER
;
A
#
# COMPACT_ATOMS: atom_id res chain seq x y z
N MET A 1 11.67 -19.31 5.61
CA MET A 1 10.91 -18.23 6.28
C MET A 1 10.53 -18.52 7.73
N ALA A 2 10.22 -19.78 8.13
CA ALA A 2 9.90 -20.08 9.54
C ALA A 2 11.04 -19.77 10.54
N LYS A 3 12.31 -20.04 10.19
CA LYS A 3 13.48 -19.63 11.01
C LYS A 3 13.67 -18.11 11.05
N ALA A 4 13.50 -17.42 9.92
CA ALA A 4 13.66 -15.96 9.82
C ALA A 4 12.62 -15.18 10.66
N LEU A 5 11.39 -15.69 10.79
CA LEU A 5 10.38 -15.10 11.68
C LEU A 5 10.65 -15.36 13.16
N GLN A 6 11.40 -16.42 13.46
CA GLN A 6 11.81 -16.76 14.82
C GLN A 6 12.97 -15.87 15.28
N GLU A 7 13.88 -15.53 14.35
CA GLU A 7 15.02 -14.64 14.60
C GLU A 7 14.64 -13.14 14.51
N VAL A 8 13.68 -12.77 13.64
CA VAL A 8 13.25 -11.38 13.46
C VAL A 8 11.71 -11.28 13.41
N PRO A 9 11.01 -11.46 14.54
CA PRO A 9 9.54 -11.47 14.59
C PRO A 9 8.89 -10.12 14.25
N LYS A 10 9.67 -9.03 14.25
CA LYS A 10 9.22 -7.64 14.05
C LYS A 10 9.32 -7.10 12.62
N SER A 11 9.82 -7.87 11.64
CA SER A 11 9.96 -7.33 10.28
C SER A 11 8.66 -7.46 9.48
N GLY A 12 7.98 -6.35 9.19
CA GLY A 12 6.75 -6.34 8.39
C GLY A 12 6.90 -6.90 6.98
N LEU A 13 8.10 -6.84 6.41
CA LEU A 13 8.40 -7.33 5.05
C LEU A 13 8.39 -8.88 4.99
N LEU A 14 8.85 -9.56 6.04
CA LEU A 14 8.75 -11.02 6.16
C LEU A 14 7.30 -11.48 6.34
N TRP A 15 6.51 -10.70 7.09
CA TRP A 15 5.10 -10.97 7.27
C TRP A 15 4.29 -10.76 6.00
N SER A 16 4.57 -9.70 5.22
CA SER A 16 3.89 -9.48 3.94
C SER A 16 4.17 -10.62 2.95
N GLU A 17 5.43 -11.04 2.83
CA GLU A 17 5.81 -12.16 1.96
C GLU A 17 5.11 -13.47 2.36
N GLN A 18 5.00 -13.74 3.65
CA GLN A 18 4.27 -14.90 4.14
C GLN A 18 2.77 -14.84 3.80
N ILE A 19 2.14 -13.68 3.95
CA ILE A 19 0.71 -13.47 3.64
C ILE A 19 0.44 -13.65 2.14
N TRP A 20 1.35 -13.21 1.27
CA TRP A 20 1.18 -13.28 -0.18
C TRP A 20 1.54 -14.65 -0.77
N HIS A 21 2.68 -15.22 -0.38
CA HIS A 21 3.26 -16.41 -1.02
C HIS A 21 2.99 -17.73 -0.31
N LEU A 22 2.86 -17.75 1.03
CA LEU A 22 2.71 -19.01 1.76
C LEU A 22 1.27 -19.38 2.08
N GLU A 23 0.37 -18.40 2.23
CA GLU A 23 -0.96 -18.71 2.77
C GLU A 23 -2.09 -18.73 1.74
N PRO A 24 -2.98 -19.75 1.83
CA PRO A 24 -4.17 -19.82 1.00
C PRO A 24 -5.07 -18.61 1.30
N ARG A 25 -5.79 -18.13 0.27
CA ARG A 25 -6.59 -16.89 0.31
C ARG A 25 -7.46 -16.75 1.57
N THR A 26 -7.99 -17.86 2.10
CA THR A 26 -8.83 -17.90 3.30
C THR A 26 -8.08 -17.55 4.59
N GLN A 27 -6.81 -17.95 4.73
CA GLN A 27 -6.00 -17.74 5.94
C GLN A 27 -5.25 -16.41 5.95
N ARG A 28 -5.19 -15.69 4.83
CA ARG A 28 -4.48 -14.41 4.73
C ARG A 28 -4.98 -13.37 5.73
N LYS A 29 -6.28 -13.36 6.06
CA LYS A 29 -6.87 -12.41 7.01
C LYS A 29 -6.47 -12.62 8.46
N PRO A 30 -6.71 -13.81 9.08
CA PRO A 30 -6.33 -14.01 10.49
C PRO A 30 -4.84 -13.78 10.69
N ARG A 31 -4.01 -14.18 9.72
CA ARG A 31 -2.57 -13.90 9.78
C ARG A 31 -2.19 -12.46 9.56
N SER A 32 -2.90 -11.71 8.72
CA SER A 32 -2.67 -10.26 8.63
C SER A 32 -3.02 -9.56 9.95
N LEU A 33 -4.07 -10.00 10.65
CA LEU A 33 -4.44 -9.48 11.97
C LEU A 33 -3.41 -9.88 13.05
N GLU A 34 -2.87 -11.10 12.98
CA GLU A 34 -1.79 -11.55 13.86
C GLU A 34 -0.49 -10.77 13.59
N ALA A 35 -0.18 -10.52 12.32
CA ALA A 35 0.97 -9.71 11.90
C ALA A 35 0.87 -8.28 12.44
N ILE A 36 -0.30 -7.64 12.31
CA ILE A 36 -0.53 -6.30 12.88
C ILE A 36 -0.29 -6.29 14.39
N LYS A 37 -0.80 -7.30 15.13
CA LYS A 37 -0.57 -7.40 16.58
C LYS A 37 0.88 -7.61 16.98
N LYS A 38 1.69 -8.27 16.14
CA LYS A 38 3.09 -8.60 16.45
C LYS A 38 4.07 -7.51 16.05
N VAL A 39 3.81 -6.88 14.91
CA VAL A 39 4.72 -5.94 14.26
C VAL A 39 4.36 -4.50 14.54
N ASP A 40 3.10 -4.22 14.94
CA ASP A 40 2.56 -2.95 15.43
C ASP A 40 3.33 -1.74 14.87
N ASN A 41 2.90 -1.26 13.68
CA ASN A 41 3.38 -0.07 12.94
C ASN A 41 4.15 -0.29 11.61
N ASP A 42 3.95 -1.40 10.88
CA ASP A 42 4.48 -1.50 9.50
C ASP A 42 3.44 -1.09 8.43
N PRO A 43 3.61 0.04 7.70
CA PRO A 43 2.67 0.51 6.68
C PRO A 43 2.43 -0.50 5.55
N ILE A 44 3.41 -1.35 5.22
CA ILE A 44 3.31 -2.39 4.20
C ILE A 44 2.22 -3.42 4.56
N LEU A 45 2.12 -3.79 5.85
CA LEU A 45 1.10 -4.73 6.32
C LEU A 45 -0.30 -4.14 6.23
N PHE A 46 -0.45 -2.86 6.56
CA PHE A 46 -1.73 -2.15 6.45
C PHE A 46 -2.20 -2.07 4.98
N VAL A 47 -1.29 -1.78 4.05
CA VAL A 47 -1.58 -1.81 2.60
C VAL A 47 -1.97 -3.21 2.15
N ALA A 48 -1.27 -4.26 2.60
CA ALA A 48 -1.62 -5.64 2.27
C ALA A 48 -3.03 -6.01 2.77
N VAL A 49 -3.38 -5.63 4.00
CA VAL A 49 -4.72 -5.82 4.57
C VAL A 49 -5.78 -5.08 3.78
N ALA A 50 -5.51 -3.82 3.41
CA ALA A 50 -6.41 -3.02 2.59
C ALA A 50 -6.65 -3.68 1.22
N ARG A 51 -5.60 -4.24 0.59
CA ARG A 51 -5.71 -5.00 -0.67
C ARG A 51 -6.53 -6.29 -0.52
N LEU A 52 -6.42 -6.99 0.61
CA LEU A 52 -7.25 -8.16 0.91
C LEU A 52 -8.73 -7.78 1.04
N PHE A 53 -9.05 -6.73 1.80
CA PHE A 53 -10.44 -6.24 1.95
C PHE A 53 -11.01 -5.74 0.62
N TRP A 54 -10.18 -5.12 -0.22
CA TRP A 54 -10.57 -4.73 -1.56
C TRP A 54 -10.90 -5.95 -2.44
N GLY A 55 -10.20 -7.07 -2.29
CA GLY A 55 -10.54 -8.32 -2.99
C GLY A 55 -11.88 -8.90 -2.57
N GLU A 56 -12.29 -8.67 -1.34
CA GLU A 56 -13.58 -9.12 -0.80
C GLU A 56 -14.75 -8.17 -1.02
N ARG A 57 -14.55 -7.11 -1.81
CA ARG A 57 -15.55 -6.05 -2.06
C ARG A 57 -15.98 -5.31 -0.77
N LYS A 58 -15.20 -5.37 0.32
CA LYS A 58 -15.45 -4.61 1.56
C LYS A 58 -14.81 -3.23 1.46
N LEU A 59 -15.45 -2.36 0.68
CA LEU A 59 -14.92 -1.06 0.26
C LEU A 59 -14.68 -0.10 1.45
N GLU A 60 -15.65 0.01 2.36
CA GLU A 60 -15.54 0.92 3.51
C GLU A 60 -14.39 0.55 4.45
N LYS A 61 -14.19 -0.76 4.70
CA LYS A 61 -13.07 -1.24 5.50
C LYS A 61 -11.75 -1.00 4.78
N ALA A 62 -11.67 -1.31 3.48
CA ALA A 62 -10.47 -1.08 2.69
C ALA A 62 -10.06 0.40 2.73
N GLN A 63 -11.01 1.32 2.56
CA GLN A 63 -10.75 2.77 2.65
C GLN A 63 -10.14 3.15 4.00
N ASN A 64 -10.76 2.75 5.11
CA ASN A 64 -10.25 3.05 6.45
C ASN A 64 -8.85 2.47 6.70
N TRP A 65 -8.53 1.29 6.15
CA TRP A 65 -7.19 0.71 6.25
C TRP A 65 -6.16 1.46 5.40
N PHE A 66 -6.53 1.97 4.22
CA PHE A 66 -5.67 2.85 3.43
C PHE A 66 -5.41 4.18 4.12
N GLU A 67 -6.43 4.81 4.69
CA GLU A 67 -6.26 6.06 5.45
C GLU A 67 -5.36 5.87 6.67
N LYS A 68 -5.53 4.76 7.40
CA LYS A 68 -4.60 4.40 8.48
C LYS A 68 -3.18 4.19 7.99
N ALA A 69 -2.99 3.50 6.86
CA ALA A 69 -1.66 3.31 6.28
C ALA A 69 -0.99 4.65 5.92
N LEU A 70 -1.76 5.60 5.38
CA LEU A 70 -1.30 6.94 5.03
C LEU A 70 -0.93 7.78 6.25
N VAL A 71 -1.71 7.70 7.33
CA VAL A 71 -1.38 8.38 8.60
C VAL A 71 -0.09 7.81 9.21
N LEU A 72 0.11 6.51 9.07
CA LEU A 72 1.26 5.82 9.64
C LEU A 72 2.56 6.12 8.89
N ASP A 73 2.52 6.04 7.57
CA ASP A 73 3.63 6.41 6.70
C ASP A 73 3.11 7.08 5.43
N SER A 74 3.10 8.41 5.49
CA SER A 74 2.71 9.24 4.35
C SER A 74 3.80 9.29 3.28
N ASN A 75 5.05 8.92 3.60
CA ASN A 75 6.19 9.02 2.68
C ASN A 75 6.29 7.85 1.71
N ASN A 76 5.49 6.79 1.90
CA ASN A 76 5.43 5.64 1.04
C ASN A 76 4.50 5.84 -0.16
N GLY A 77 5.08 6.11 -1.33
CA GLY A 77 4.39 6.36 -2.60
C GLY A 77 3.58 5.16 -3.10
N ASP A 78 3.96 3.94 -2.73
CA ASP A 78 3.20 2.74 -3.08
C ASP A 78 1.82 2.75 -2.41
N THR A 79 1.72 3.21 -1.16
CA THR A 79 0.44 3.35 -0.43
C THR A 79 -0.50 4.31 -1.17
N TRP A 80 0.02 5.47 -1.59
CA TRP A 80 -0.74 6.45 -2.37
C TRP A 80 -1.22 5.87 -3.69
N ALA A 81 -0.36 5.16 -4.41
CA ALA A 81 -0.72 4.59 -5.70
C ALA A 81 -1.79 3.50 -5.58
N TRP A 82 -1.72 2.64 -4.55
CA TRP A 82 -2.77 1.67 -4.25
C TRP A 82 -4.09 2.34 -3.87
N TYR A 83 -4.04 3.39 -3.05
CA TYR A 83 -5.24 4.12 -2.64
C TYR A 83 -5.89 4.87 -3.82
N TYR A 84 -5.07 5.49 -4.67
CA TYR A 84 -5.52 6.15 -5.88
C TYR A 84 -6.18 5.15 -6.85
N LYS A 85 -5.59 3.97 -7.05
CA LYS A 85 -6.19 2.91 -7.87
C LYS A 85 -7.53 2.40 -7.31
N PHE A 86 -7.65 2.33 -5.99
CA PHE A 86 -8.91 2.01 -5.32
C PHE A 86 -9.97 3.08 -5.59
N LEU A 87 -9.61 4.36 -5.48
CA LEU A 87 -10.52 5.47 -5.74
C LEU A 87 -10.90 5.61 -7.22
N LEU A 88 -10.04 5.21 -8.16
CA LEU A 88 -10.41 5.14 -9.58
C LEU A 88 -11.55 4.15 -9.84
N GLN A 89 -11.63 3.06 -9.08
CA GLN A 89 -12.66 2.02 -9.26
C GLN A 89 -13.91 2.23 -8.39
N HIS A 90 -13.76 2.85 -7.22
CA HIS A 90 -14.83 2.91 -6.21
C HIS A 90 -15.02 4.29 -5.57
N GLY A 91 -14.18 5.27 -5.90
CA GLY A 91 -14.17 6.59 -5.27
C GLY A 91 -15.00 7.62 -6.03
N THR A 92 -15.38 8.67 -5.31
CA THR A 92 -15.92 9.90 -5.88
C THR A 92 -14.80 10.79 -6.40
N ASP A 93 -15.13 11.68 -7.34
CA ASP A 93 -14.17 12.62 -7.93
C ASP A 93 -13.49 13.51 -6.89
N GLU A 94 -14.25 13.97 -5.90
CA GLU A 94 -13.77 14.80 -4.81
C GLU A 94 -12.67 14.12 -3.98
N LYS A 95 -12.86 12.83 -3.64
CA LYS A 95 -11.85 12.05 -2.91
C LYS A 95 -10.59 11.82 -3.74
N ARG A 96 -10.72 11.67 -5.06
CA ARG A 96 -9.56 11.55 -5.96
C ARG A 96 -8.75 12.85 -5.95
N GLY A 97 -9.42 14.01 -6.04
CA GLY A 97 -8.78 15.33 -5.96
C GLY A 97 -8.08 15.56 -4.61
N GLU A 98 -8.71 15.14 -3.52
CA GLU A 98 -8.10 15.26 -2.19
C GLU A 98 -6.84 14.39 -2.05
N VAL A 99 -6.86 13.17 -2.58
CA VAL A 99 -5.71 12.27 -2.56
C VAL A 99 -4.55 12.77 -3.41
N ILE A 100 -4.84 13.33 -4.60
CA ILE A 100 -3.80 13.94 -5.43
C ILE A 100 -3.18 15.13 -4.69
N THR A 101 -4.01 16.03 -4.14
CA THR A 101 -3.56 17.19 -3.38
C THR A 101 -2.69 16.79 -2.20
N LYS A 102 -3.15 15.82 -1.39
CA LYS A 102 -2.37 15.30 -0.26
C LYS A 102 -1.06 14.63 -0.71
N CYS A 103 -1.09 13.88 -1.81
CA CYS A 103 0.11 13.24 -2.35
C CYS A 103 1.15 14.28 -2.83
N VAL A 104 0.70 15.35 -3.48
CA VAL A 104 1.55 16.47 -3.90
C VAL A 104 2.14 17.20 -2.69
N LEU A 105 1.36 17.42 -1.64
CA LEU A 105 1.83 18.07 -0.40
C LEU A 105 2.88 17.24 0.35
N VAL A 106 2.74 15.92 0.33
CA VAL A 106 3.62 15.02 1.08
C VAL A 106 4.91 14.69 0.30
N GLU A 107 4.86 14.73 -1.04
CA GLU A 107 5.98 14.37 -1.92
C GLU A 107 6.65 13.03 -1.53
N PRO A 108 5.93 11.90 -1.63
CA PRO A 108 6.46 10.61 -1.19
C PRO A 108 7.75 10.25 -1.96
N ARG A 109 8.75 9.75 -1.22
CA ARG A 109 10.08 9.36 -1.75
C ARG A 109 10.40 7.88 -1.58
N HIS A 110 9.59 7.18 -0.79
CA HIS A 110 9.76 5.79 -0.48
C HIS A 110 8.75 4.93 -1.25
N GLY A 111 9.09 3.66 -1.45
CA GLY A 111 8.27 2.70 -2.17
C GLY A 111 9.02 2.06 -3.32
N GLU A 112 8.89 0.75 -3.47
CA GLU A 112 9.63 -0.02 -4.48
C GLU A 112 9.17 0.35 -5.89
N TYR A 113 7.86 0.45 -6.10
CA TYR A 113 7.29 0.82 -7.41
C TYR A 113 7.41 2.32 -7.65
N TRP A 114 7.17 3.11 -6.61
CA TRP A 114 7.34 4.56 -6.67
C TRP A 114 8.77 4.96 -7.06
N GLN A 115 9.78 4.44 -6.36
CA GLN A 115 11.18 4.74 -6.66
C GLN A 115 11.60 4.22 -8.04
N ALA A 116 11.11 3.04 -8.44
CA ALA A 116 11.39 2.49 -9.77
C ALA A 116 10.89 3.42 -10.89
N ILE A 117 9.74 4.08 -10.70
CA ILE A 117 9.14 4.98 -11.70
C ILE A 117 9.70 6.39 -11.60
N ALA A 118 9.89 6.92 -10.38
CA ALA A 118 10.43 8.26 -10.15
C ALA A 118 11.90 8.38 -10.60
N LYS A 119 12.70 7.32 -10.45
CA LYS A 119 14.11 7.30 -10.89
C LYS A 119 14.29 7.09 -12.39
N ARG A 120 13.22 6.88 -13.18
CA ARG A 120 13.36 6.76 -14.64
C ARG A 120 13.73 8.14 -15.21
N PRO A 121 14.77 8.24 -16.06
CA PRO A 121 15.19 9.53 -16.62
C PRO A 121 14.10 10.23 -17.43
N ALA A 122 13.18 9.45 -18.04
CA ALA A 122 12.01 9.98 -18.74
C ALA A 122 10.97 10.64 -17.81
N ASN A 123 10.96 10.29 -16.52
CA ASN A 123 9.99 10.77 -15.54
C ASN A 123 10.55 11.84 -14.61
N ALA A 124 11.84 12.18 -14.73
CA ALA A 124 12.52 13.14 -13.86
C ALA A 124 11.97 14.58 -13.94
N ARG A 125 11.17 14.90 -14.98
CA ARG A 125 10.50 16.20 -15.14
C ARG A 125 8.98 16.14 -14.92
N LYS A 126 8.43 14.99 -14.55
CA LYS A 126 6.98 14.81 -14.35
C LYS A 126 6.59 15.21 -12.93
N GLY A 127 5.40 15.81 -12.79
CA GLY A 127 4.85 16.16 -11.48
C GLY A 127 4.44 14.92 -10.67
N THR A 128 4.34 15.08 -9.34
CA THR A 128 3.97 14.01 -8.40
C THR A 128 2.64 13.33 -8.76
N GLU A 129 1.68 14.10 -9.28
CA GLU A 129 0.40 13.61 -9.78
C GLU A 129 0.53 12.66 -10.99
N GLU A 130 1.47 12.92 -11.88
CA GLU A 130 1.68 12.12 -13.08
C GLU A 130 2.50 10.87 -12.75
N ILE A 131 3.46 10.99 -11.83
CA ILE A 131 4.16 9.83 -11.25
C ILE A 131 3.15 8.93 -10.53
N LEU A 132 2.23 9.48 -9.74
CA LEU A 132 1.18 8.72 -9.06
C LEU A 132 0.29 7.96 -10.05
N ASN A 133 -0.12 8.60 -11.14
CA ASN A 133 -0.89 7.94 -12.21
C ASN A 133 -0.09 6.80 -12.87
N LEU A 134 1.19 7.02 -13.18
CA LEU A 134 2.05 6.01 -13.78
C LEU A 134 2.26 4.81 -12.84
N VAL A 135 2.47 5.06 -11.55
CA VAL A 135 2.61 4.00 -10.55
C VAL A 135 1.28 3.25 -10.41
N ALA A 136 0.16 3.93 -10.26
CA ALA A 136 -1.16 3.30 -10.17
C ALA A 136 -1.50 2.44 -11.41
N ASN A 137 -1.05 2.85 -12.59
CA ASN A 137 -1.21 2.07 -13.81
C ASN A 137 -0.29 0.85 -13.83
N SER A 138 0.98 1.01 -13.45
CA SER A 138 1.96 -0.08 -13.36
C SER A 138 1.65 -1.12 -12.28
N LEU A 139 0.86 -0.76 -11.27
CA LEU A 139 0.43 -1.68 -10.20
C LEU A 139 -0.67 -2.61 -10.71
N GLU A 140 -0.34 -3.61 -11.50
CA GLU A 140 -1.30 -4.62 -11.94
C GLU A 140 -1.77 -5.51 -10.76
N ARG A 141 -3.02 -5.98 -10.84
CA ARG A 141 -3.70 -6.72 -9.78
C ARG A 141 -3.78 -8.20 -10.11
#